data_AF-A0A9P6BJS8-F1
#
_entry.id   AF-A0A9P6BJS8-F1
#
_cell.length_a   1.000
_cell.length_b   1.000
_cell.length_c   1.000
_cell.angle_alpha   90.00
_cell.angle_beta   90.00
_cell.angle_gamma   90.00
#
_symmetry.space_group_name_H-M   'P 1'
#
loop_
_entity.id
_entity.type
_entity.pdbx_description
1 polymer ?
#
loop_
_entity_poly.entity_id
_entity_poly.type
_entity_poly.pdbx_seq_one_letter_code
_entity_poly.pdbx_strand_id
1 'polypeptide(L)'
;MPTRPENTFVKITFAALAETDEQLSKLKGGAYSKAVSPERFNTAKAGLEAKGFKVIVAEDKDDAFQKLIDLIPAGASVNHAHSTTLEEIGFTDYLMGETPYDNIRGAILAERDRAKQAEMRRTIGTTVDYFATSM
;
A
#
# COMPACT_ATOMS: atom_id res chain seq x y z
N MET A 1 -12.90 -2.98 -14.96
CA MET A 1 -12.02 -2.92 -13.78
C MET A 1 -11.54 -1.49 -13.65
N PRO A 2 -11.46 -0.92 -12.44
CA PRO A 2 -10.98 0.44 -12.26
C PRO A 2 -9.51 0.52 -12.68
N THR A 3 -9.13 1.57 -13.40
CA THR A 3 -7.74 1.81 -13.77
C THR A 3 -6.95 2.23 -12.53
N ARG A 4 -5.72 1.70 -12.36
CA ARG A 4 -4.83 2.11 -11.28
C ARG A 4 -4.61 3.63 -11.30
N PRO A 5 -4.87 4.37 -10.21
CA PRO A 5 -4.51 5.77 -10.12
C PRO A 5 -2.99 5.98 -10.31
N GLU A 6 -2.62 7.08 -10.94
CA GLU A 6 -1.21 7.48 -11.00
C GLU A 6 -0.71 7.86 -9.61
N ASN A 7 0.53 7.48 -9.29
CA ASN A 7 1.15 7.88 -8.03
C ASN A 7 1.34 9.39 -8.01
N THR A 8 0.74 10.09 -7.04
CA THR A 8 0.87 11.55 -6.89
C THR A 8 2.21 11.98 -6.27
N PHE A 9 2.99 11.05 -5.71
CA PHE A 9 4.28 11.29 -5.05
C PHE A 9 5.50 11.10 -5.98
N VAL A 10 5.35 11.26 -7.30
CA VAL A 10 6.41 10.99 -8.29
C VAL A 10 7.77 11.64 -7.97
N LYS A 11 7.76 12.84 -7.37
CA LYS A 11 8.97 13.61 -7.04
C LYS A 11 9.78 13.06 -5.87
N ILE A 12 9.18 12.24 -5.01
CA ILE A 12 9.82 11.66 -3.83
C ILE A 12 9.99 10.14 -3.95
N THR A 13 9.76 9.59 -5.14
CA THR A 13 10.12 8.20 -5.43
C THR A 13 11.63 8.01 -5.37
N PHE A 14 12.08 6.79 -5.10
CA PHE A 14 13.52 6.49 -5.14
C PHE A 14 14.15 6.86 -6.50
N ALA A 15 13.44 6.62 -7.61
CA ALA A 15 13.92 6.97 -8.94
C ALA A 15 14.20 8.48 -9.07
N ALA A 16 13.24 9.32 -8.69
CA ALA A 16 13.38 10.78 -8.74
C ALA A 16 14.42 11.31 -7.74
N LEU A 17 14.42 10.78 -6.52
CA LEU A 17 15.38 11.20 -5.49
C LEU A 17 16.80 10.78 -5.83
N ALA A 18 17.01 9.61 -6.42
CA ALA A 18 18.35 9.15 -6.78
C ALA A 18 18.96 9.94 -7.96
N GLU A 19 18.20 10.80 -8.64
CA GLU A 19 18.72 11.78 -9.62
C GLU A 19 19.16 13.09 -9.00
N THR A 20 18.57 13.48 -7.86
CA THR A 20 18.73 14.81 -7.26
C THR A 20 19.49 14.81 -5.95
N ASP A 21 19.47 13.69 -5.21
CA ASP A 21 20.12 13.52 -3.93
C ASP A 21 21.44 12.73 -4.09
N GLU A 22 22.55 13.33 -3.67
CA GLU A 22 23.89 12.75 -3.81
C GLU A 22 24.06 11.45 -2.99
N GLN A 23 23.42 11.34 -1.82
CA GLN A 23 23.51 10.15 -0.98
C GLN A 23 22.71 9.00 -1.59
N LEU A 24 21.51 9.28 -2.10
CA LEU A 24 20.66 8.27 -2.72
C LEU A 24 21.17 7.86 -4.11
N SER A 25 21.82 8.76 -4.85
CA SER A 25 22.43 8.43 -6.13
C SER A 25 23.47 7.31 -6.01
N LYS A 26 24.21 7.25 -4.89
CA LYS A 26 25.22 6.21 -4.60
C LYS A 26 24.59 4.83 -4.37
N LEU A 27 23.29 4.77 -4.09
CA LEU A 27 22.55 3.53 -3.92
C LEU A 27 22.00 2.97 -5.24
N LYS A 28 22.10 3.73 -6.36
CA LYS A 28 21.74 3.21 -7.69
C LYS A 28 22.59 1.97 -8.00
N GLY A 29 21.92 0.86 -8.35
CA GLY A 29 22.61 -0.41 -8.63
C GLY A 29 23.06 -1.18 -7.38
N GLY A 30 22.73 -0.69 -6.18
CA GLY A 30 23.02 -1.35 -4.91
C GLY A 30 22.28 -2.67 -4.71
N ALA A 31 22.55 -3.32 -3.57
CA ALA A 31 22.02 -4.66 -3.28
C ALA A 31 20.49 -4.75 -3.32
N TYR A 32 19.79 -3.66 -2.99
CA TYR A 32 18.32 -3.59 -2.93
C TYR A 32 17.66 -3.07 -4.20
N SER A 33 18.43 -2.71 -5.24
CA SER A 33 17.89 -2.24 -6.51
C SER A 33 17.76 -3.35 -7.56
N LYS A 34 18.02 -4.60 -7.18
CA LYS A 34 17.98 -5.78 -8.06
C LYS A 34 16.96 -6.76 -7.53
N ALA A 35 16.19 -7.36 -8.44
CA ALA A 35 15.31 -8.46 -8.08
C ALA A 35 16.12 -9.60 -7.43
N VAL A 36 15.52 -10.22 -6.42
CA VAL A 36 16.11 -11.38 -5.75
C VAL A 36 16.11 -12.59 -6.69
N SER A 37 16.98 -13.58 -6.45
CA SER A 37 16.97 -14.81 -7.25
C SER A 37 15.63 -15.56 -7.12
N PRO A 38 15.19 -16.28 -8.17
CA PRO A 38 13.95 -17.06 -8.13
C PRO A 38 13.92 -18.09 -7.00
N GLU A 39 15.07 -18.70 -6.69
CA GLU A 39 15.19 -19.66 -5.59
C GLU A 39 14.89 -19.03 -4.22
N ARG A 40 15.48 -17.87 -3.94
CA ARG A 40 15.25 -17.14 -2.69
C ARG A 40 13.82 -16.63 -2.59
N PHE A 41 13.25 -16.15 -3.70
CA PHE A 41 11.84 -15.77 -3.78
C PHE A 41 10.92 -16.94 -3.43
N ASN A 42 11.11 -18.10 -4.08
CA ASN A 42 10.30 -19.29 -3.85
C ASN A 42 10.44 -19.83 -2.43
N THR A 43 11.65 -19.76 -1.86
CA THR A 43 11.92 -20.12 -0.47
C THR A 43 11.13 -19.23 0.51
N ALA A 44 11.13 -17.92 0.28
CA ALA A 44 10.38 -16.97 1.10
C ALA A 44 8.86 -17.21 0.99
N LYS A 45 8.34 -17.40 -0.24
CA LYS A 45 6.94 -17.73 -0.49
C LYS A 45 6.51 -18.99 0.25
N ALA A 46 7.24 -20.10 0.07
CA ALA A 46 6.94 -21.36 0.72
C ALA A 46 7.02 -21.26 2.25
N GLY A 47 7.98 -20.49 2.78
CA GLY A 47 8.11 -20.24 4.21
C GLY A 47 6.93 -19.48 4.82
N LEU A 48 6.35 -18.52 4.08
CA LEU A 48 5.13 -17.81 4.49
C LEU A 48 3.91 -18.73 4.43
N GLU A 49 3.73 -19.47 3.35
CA GLU A 49 2.61 -20.39 3.16
C GLU A 49 2.61 -21.50 4.21
N ALA A 50 3.78 -22.06 4.53
CA ALA A 50 3.93 -23.07 5.59
C ALA A 50 3.56 -22.55 6.99
N LYS A 51 3.60 -21.23 7.20
CA LYS A 51 3.19 -20.56 8.45
C LYS A 51 1.73 -20.12 8.45
N GLY A 52 0.96 -20.49 7.41
CA GLY A 52 -0.47 -20.18 7.29
C GLY A 52 -0.78 -18.82 6.67
N PHE A 53 0.21 -18.10 6.12
CA PHE A 53 -0.06 -16.89 5.36
C PHE A 53 -0.52 -17.23 3.95
N LYS A 54 -1.60 -16.58 3.48
CA LYS A 54 -1.99 -16.62 2.07
C LYS A 54 -1.09 -15.65 1.29
N VAL A 55 -0.24 -16.19 0.40
CA VAL A 55 0.65 -15.37 -0.43
C VAL A 55 0.02 -15.15 -1.80
N ILE A 56 -0.10 -13.89 -2.20
CA ILE A 56 -0.52 -13.48 -3.54
C ILE A 56 0.68 -12.81 -4.20
N VAL A 57 1.08 -13.32 -5.36
CA VAL A 57 2.21 -12.78 -6.14
C VAL A 57 1.65 -11.87 -7.22
N ALA A 58 2.18 -10.66 -7.33
CA ALA A 58 1.86 -9.72 -8.40
C ALA A 58 3.06 -9.54 -9.34
N GLU A 59 2.81 -9.39 -10.64
CA GLU A 59 3.84 -9.24 -11.68
C GLU A 59 4.35 -7.80 -11.76
N ASP A 60 3.46 -6.83 -11.58
CA ASP A 60 3.75 -5.41 -11.62
C ASP A 60 2.81 -4.59 -10.72
N LYS A 61 2.87 -3.25 -10.85
CA LYS A 61 2.07 -2.33 -10.04
C LYS A 61 0.58 -2.38 -10.36
N ASP A 62 0.22 -2.58 -11.62
CA ASP A 62 -1.18 -2.62 -12.07
C ASP A 62 -1.84 -3.91 -11.59
N ASP A 63 -1.13 -5.03 -11.73
CA ASP A 63 -1.57 -6.33 -11.23
C ASP A 63 -1.65 -6.36 -9.69
N ALA A 64 -0.69 -5.74 -8.99
CA ALA A 64 -0.73 -5.61 -7.53
C ALA A 64 -1.94 -4.79 -7.06
N PHE A 65 -2.24 -3.68 -7.73
CA PHE A 65 -3.42 -2.87 -7.45
C PHE A 65 -4.71 -3.67 -7.64
N GLN A 66 -4.85 -4.34 -8.79
CA GLN A 66 -6.06 -5.11 -9.12
C GLN A 66 -6.28 -6.25 -8.12
N LYS A 67 -5.24 -7.02 -7.80
CA LYS A 67 -5.32 -8.10 -6.81
C LYS A 67 -5.70 -7.61 -5.42
N LEU A 68 -5.23 -6.43 -5.01
CA LEU A 68 -5.57 -5.85 -3.71
C LEU A 68 -7.06 -5.49 -3.63
N ILE A 69 -7.60 -4.78 -4.63
CA ILE A 69 -9.00 -4.35 -4.60
C ILE A 69 -9.98 -5.53 -4.79
N ASP A 70 -9.58 -6.57 -5.52
CA ASP A 70 -10.38 -7.79 -5.70
C ASP A 70 -10.42 -8.65 -4.43
N LEU A 71 -9.44 -8.50 -3.54
CA LEU A 71 -9.39 -9.25 -2.28
C LEU A 71 -10.39 -8.72 -1.25
N ILE A 72 -10.71 -7.43 -1.30
CA ILE A 72 -11.55 -6.75 -0.31
C ILE A 72 -13.01 -6.77 -0.79
N PRO A 73 -13.94 -7.38 -0.04
CA PRO A 73 -15.36 -7.39 -0.40
C PRO A 73 -15.98 -5.99 -0.41
N ALA A 74 -16.96 -5.77 -1.28
CA ALA A 74 -17.80 -4.58 -1.24
C ALA A 74 -18.53 -4.45 0.12
N GLY A 75 -18.64 -3.22 0.61
CA GLY A 75 -19.25 -2.89 1.90
C GLY A 75 -18.33 -3.11 3.11
N ALA A 76 -17.15 -3.70 2.94
CA ALA A 76 -16.20 -3.87 4.04
C ALA A 76 -15.63 -2.50 4.48
N SER A 77 -15.40 -2.36 5.77
CA SER A 77 -14.69 -1.20 6.33
C SER A 77 -13.19 -1.30 6.08
N VAL A 78 -12.60 -0.23 5.56
CA VAL A 78 -11.20 -0.21 5.11
C VAL A 78 -10.46 0.99 5.68
N ASN A 79 -9.26 0.73 6.20
CA ASN A 79 -8.30 1.77 6.55
C ASN A 79 -6.86 1.33 6.20
N HIS A 80 -5.92 2.27 6.23
CA HIS A 80 -4.51 1.99 6.07
C HIS A 80 -3.64 2.91 6.94
N ALA A 81 -2.45 2.42 7.32
CA ALA A 81 -1.36 3.27 7.77
C ALA A 81 -0.50 3.63 6.56
N HIS A 82 -0.29 4.93 6.34
CA HIS A 82 0.50 5.51 5.24
C HIS A 82 1.68 4.60 4.80
N SER A 83 1.77 4.31 3.51
CA SER A 83 2.71 3.34 2.94
C SER A 83 3.09 3.76 1.53
N THR A 84 4.39 3.89 1.29
CA THR A 84 4.93 4.20 -0.05
C THR A 84 4.56 3.15 -1.07
N THR A 85 4.51 1.86 -0.69
CA THR A 85 4.05 0.80 -1.60
C THR A 85 2.58 1.00 -1.98
N LEU A 86 1.70 1.31 -1.02
CA LEU A 86 0.28 1.56 -1.29
C LEU A 86 0.05 2.81 -2.15
N GLU A 87 0.88 3.85 -1.97
CA GLU A 87 0.89 5.05 -2.82
C GLU A 87 1.35 4.72 -4.25
N GLU A 88 2.45 3.97 -4.39
CA GLU A 88 3.00 3.62 -5.70
C GLU A 88 2.06 2.75 -6.54
N ILE A 89 1.33 1.83 -5.89
CA ILE A 89 0.28 1.04 -6.56
C ILE A 89 -1.05 1.80 -6.66
N GLY A 90 -1.14 3.05 -6.22
CA GLY A 90 -2.33 3.90 -6.38
C GLY A 90 -3.51 3.57 -5.46
N PHE A 91 -3.34 2.68 -4.48
CA PHE A 91 -4.42 2.26 -3.59
C PHE A 91 -4.87 3.38 -2.64
N THR A 92 -3.93 4.20 -2.16
CA THR A 92 -4.27 5.33 -1.26
C THR A 92 -5.19 6.34 -1.94
N ASP A 93 -4.89 6.67 -3.20
CA ASP A 93 -5.68 7.63 -3.98
C ASP A 93 -7.01 7.03 -4.42
N TYR A 94 -7.01 5.74 -4.80
CA TYR A 94 -8.23 5.00 -5.09
C TYR A 94 -9.20 5.02 -3.90
N LEU A 95 -8.72 4.70 -2.69
CA LEU A 95 -9.54 4.64 -1.50
C LEU A 95 -10.22 5.98 -1.18
N MET A 96 -9.55 7.10 -1.49
CA MET A 96 -10.09 8.45 -1.27
C MET A 96 -11.14 8.89 -2.30
N GLY A 97 -11.33 8.13 -3.38
CA GLY A 97 -12.36 8.36 -4.39
C GLY A 97 -13.68 7.64 -4.08
N GLU A 98 -14.51 7.47 -5.11
CA GLU A 98 -15.72 6.65 -5.03
C GLU A 98 -15.34 5.17 -5.11
N THR A 99 -15.54 4.45 -4.00
CA THR A 99 -15.22 3.02 -3.89
C THR A 99 -16.41 2.26 -3.32
N PRO A 100 -16.48 0.93 -3.53
CA PRO A 100 -17.52 0.11 -2.90
C PRO A 100 -17.25 -0.16 -1.41
N TYR A 101 -16.23 0.45 -0.79
CA TYR A 101 -15.83 0.19 0.59
C TYR A 101 -16.38 1.25 1.54
N ASP A 102 -16.51 0.90 2.82
CA ASP A 102 -16.67 1.90 3.88
C ASP A 102 -15.30 2.52 4.21
N ASN A 103 -15.02 3.69 3.63
CA ASN A 103 -13.73 4.36 3.71
C ASN A 103 -13.53 5.09 5.06
N ILE A 104 -13.04 4.34 6.05
CA ILE A 104 -12.73 4.86 7.38
C ILE A 104 -11.58 5.87 7.34
N ARG A 105 -10.61 5.71 6.43
CA ARG A 105 -9.51 6.68 6.26
C ARG A 105 -10.06 8.06 5.90
N GLY A 106 -10.96 8.11 4.92
CA GLY A 106 -11.61 9.31 4.43
C GLY A 106 -12.43 9.98 5.52
N ALA A 107 -13.24 9.20 6.26
CA ALA A 107 -14.02 9.70 7.39
C ALA A 107 -13.14 10.37 8.46
N ILE A 108 -12.03 9.72 8.86
CA ILE A 108 -11.09 10.29 9.84
C ILE A 108 -10.46 11.60 9.32
N LEU A 109 -10.10 11.66 8.03
CA LEU A 109 -9.46 12.85 7.44
C LEU A 109 -10.44 14.02 7.21
N ALA A 110 -11.73 13.72 7.01
CA ALA A 110 -12.77 14.72 6.84
C ALA A 110 -13.10 15.45 8.16
N GLU A 111 -12.95 14.78 9.31
CA GLU A 111 -13.14 15.39 10.64
C GLU A 111 -12.13 16.53 10.89
N ARG A 112 -12.65 17.69 11.28
CA ARG A 112 -11.90 18.93 11.48
C ARG A 112 -11.58 19.20 12.95
N ASP A 113 -12.38 18.66 13.87
CA ASP A 113 -12.08 18.68 15.29
C ASP A 113 -10.94 17.68 15.58
N ARG A 114 -9.80 18.21 16.01
CA ARG A 114 -8.60 17.40 16.29
C ARG A 114 -8.81 16.39 17.41
N ALA A 115 -9.61 16.72 18.43
CA ALA A 115 -9.88 15.81 19.53
C ALA A 115 -10.75 14.63 19.07
N LYS A 116 -11.80 14.91 18.29
CA LYS A 116 -12.64 13.87 17.69
C LYS A 116 -11.89 13.02 16.68
N GLN A 117 -11.10 13.64 15.80
CA GLN A 117 -10.26 12.92 14.84
C GLN A 117 -9.28 11.98 15.55
N ALA A 118 -8.66 12.43 16.65
CA ALA A 118 -7.77 11.58 17.44
C ALA A 118 -8.54 10.41 18.10
N GLU A 119 -9.76 10.65 18.59
CA GLU A 119 -10.59 9.60 19.15
C GLU A 119 -11.02 8.57 18.09
N MET A 120 -11.44 9.01 16.90
CA MET A 120 -11.75 8.11 15.79
C MET A 120 -10.56 7.22 15.42
N ARG A 121 -9.33 7.75 15.43
CA ARG A 121 -8.13 6.94 15.18
C ARG A 121 -7.94 5.83 16.23
N ARG A 122 -8.31 6.08 17.49
CA ARG A 122 -8.21 5.09 18.57
C ARG A 122 -9.32 4.05 18.52
N THR A 123 -10.54 4.45 18.16
CA THR A 123 -11.74 3.60 18.29
C THR A 123 -12.07 2.85 17.02
N ILE A 124 -12.03 3.52 15.86
CA ILE A 124 -12.40 2.93 14.57
C ILE A 124 -11.21 2.83 13.60
N GLY A 125 -10.11 3.54 13.88
CA GLY A 125 -8.95 3.57 12.99
C GLY A 125 -8.26 2.22 12.81
N THR A 126 -8.31 1.32 13.79
CA THR A 126 -7.69 -0.02 13.72
C THR A 126 -8.70 -1.15 13.81
N THR A 127 -9.98 -0.84 14.01
CA THR A 127 -11.06 -1.82 14.20
C THR A 127 -11.92 -1.90 12.93
N VAL A 128 -11.24 -2.04 11.80
CA VAL A 128 -11.84 -2.19 10.47
C VAL A 128 -11.75 -3.64 10.00
N ASP A 129 -12.59 -4.03 9.05
CA ASP A 129 -12.57 -5.38 8.46
C ASP A 129 -11.24 -5.64 7.74
N TYR A 130 -10.71 -4.64 7.03
CA TYR A 130 -9.45 -4.72 6.30
C TYR A 130 -8.55 -3.53 6.60
N PHE A 131 -7.38 -3.82 7.18
CA PHE A 131 -6.34 -2.85 7.42
C PHE A 131 -5.14 -3.11 6.49
N ALA A 132 -4.90 -2.22 5.54
CA ALA A 132 -3.80 -2.35 4.58
C ALA A 132 -2.52 -1.68 5.12
N THR A 133 -1.39 -2.37 5.03
CA THR A 133 -0.07 -1.86 5.40
C THR A 133 1.03 -2.58 4.63
N SER A 134 2.24 -2.01 4.61
CA SER A 134 3.44 -2.65 4.08
C SER A 134 4.58 -2.49 5.08
N MET A 135 5.47 -3.48 5.17
CA MET A 135 6.69 -3.44 5.98
C MET A 135 7.93 -3.61 5.11
#